data_AF-A0A7X7LZ43-F1
#
_entry.id   AF-A0A7X7LZ43-F1
#
_cell.length_a   1.000
_cell.length_b   1.000
_cell.length_c   1.000
_cell.angle_alpha   90.00
_cell.angle_beta   90.00
_cell.angle_gamma   90.00
#
_symmetry.space_group_name_H-M   'P 1'
#
loop_
_entity.id
_entity.type
_entity.pdbx_description
1 polymer ?
#
loop_
_entity_poly.entity_id
_entity_poly.type
_entity_poly.pdbx_seq_one_letter_code
_entity_poly.pdbx_strand_id
1 'polypeptide(L)'
;APYVQEQGMLSFDQTVRGTMVRGIIPAEEDKVADFARHMQSGSFDALQAGRFGILLGRDLALALKVRTGDKVTLIAPQGLVTPAAVLPRVKQFEVVGIFEAGMFEYDSALALVHLADAQALYRMGDGVSGVRLKLDDLFAAPRVARELAGMISTPGLIVSDWTRSHANFFRAVALEKTMMTLILFLIVAVAAFNIVSTLVMAVQEKYADIAILRTLGASPASVMAIFVLQGSIIGLVGLAAGVVGGLAIAHNLDIVIPALETLTGATLWNKEIYYINELPSQVLPADVIGIVSVSFVLTLLAALYPSWRASKVNPAEALRYE
;
A
#
# COMPACT_ATOMS: atom_id res chain seq x y z
N ALA A 1 18.41 11.72 -13.23
CA ALA A 1 19.38 12.21 -12.24
C ALA A 1 20.49 11.16 -12.01
N PRO A 2 21.77 11.47 -12.28
CA PRO A 2 22.88 10.61 -11.90
C PRO A 2 23.08 10.62 -10.39
N TYR A 3 23.52 9.50 -9.81
CA TYR A 3 23.82 9.41 -8.39
C TYR A 3 24.99 8.48 -8.08
N VAL A 4 25.64 8.73 -6.95
CA VAL A 4 26.53 7.78 -6.28
C VAL A 4 25.79 7.22 -5.08
N GLN A 5 25.82 5.90 -4.87
CA GLN A 5 25.24 5.28 -3.68
C GLN A 5 26.21 4.26 -3.11
N GLU A 6 26.65 4.53 -1.88
CA GLU A 6 27.66 3.73 -1.18
C GLU A 6 27.31 3.63 0.31
N GLN A 7 27.88 2.65 0.99
CA GLN A 7 27.75 2.54 2.44
C GLN A 7 28.83 3.39 3.14
N GLY A 8 28.51 3.88 4.33
CA GLY A 8 29.43 4.63 5.18
C GLY A 8 29.04 4.55 6.65
N MET A 9 29.90 5.10 7.50
CA MET A 9 29.59 5.32 8.91
C MET A 9 29.76 6.80 9.23
N LEU A 10 28.76 7.40 9.87
CA LEU A 10 28.86 8.74 10.42
C LEU A 10 29.26 8.66 11.88
N SER A 11 30.22 9.49 12.25
CA SER A 11 30.71 9.62 13.62
C SER A 11 30.60 11.07 14.07
N PHE A 12 30.04 11.27 15.25
CA PHE A 12 30.03 12.54 15.98
C PHE A 12 30.30 12.24 17.45
N ASP A 13 31.35 12.85 18.00
CA ASP A 13 31.92 12.53 19.32
C ASP A 13 32.16 11.02 19.53
N GLN A 14 31.39 10.38 20.42
CA GLN A 14 31.46 8.95 20.73
C GLN A 14 30.34 8.14 20.07
N THR A 15 29.50 8.77 19.25
CA THR A 15 28.35 8.12 18.61
C THR A 15 28.68 7.79 17.17
N VAL A 16 28.50 6.52 16.79
CA VAL A 16 28.69 6.05 15.42
C VAL A 16 27.40 5.41 14.91
N ARG A 17 26.99 5.78 13.69
CA ARG A 17 25.84 5.20 12.99
C ARG A 17 26.23 4.79 11.58
N GLY A 18 25.82 3.60 11.18
CA GLY A 18 25.87 3.20 9.78
C GLY A 18 24.90 4.05 8.96
N THR A 19 25.29 4.40 7.74
CA THR A 19 24.47 5.20 6.84
C THR A 19 24.66 4.74 5.40
N MET A 20 23.63 4.95 4.58
CA MET A 20 23.73 4.93 3.14
C MET A 20 23.99 6.36 2.66
N VAL A 21 25.15 6.56 2.04
CA VAL A 21 25.54 7.85 1.48
C VAL A 21 25.07 7.90 0.04
N ARG A 22 24.27 8.92 -0.29
CA ARG A 22 23.82 9.19 -1.66
C ARG A 22 24.38 10.53 -2.13
N GLY A 23 25.28 10.46 -3.10
CA GLY A 23 25.78 11.62 -3.84
C GLY A 23 24.79 12.03 -4.92
N ILE A 24 24.33 13.28 -4.90
CA ILE A 24 23.30 13.80 -5.79
C ILE A 24 23.68 15.16 -6.39
N ILE A 25 23.05 15.53 -7.50
CA ILE A 25 23.04 16.91 -7.99
C ILE A 25 21.67 17.49 -7.62
N PRO A 26 21.57 18.48 -6.73
CA PRO A 26 20.28 18.96 -6.22
C PRO A 26 19.26 19.30 -7.31
N ALA A 27 19.69 20.04 -8.34
CA ALA A 27 18.84 20.45 -9.47
C ALA A 27 18.31 19.28 -10.33
N GLU A 28 19.01 18.14 -10.35
CA GLU A 28 18.58 16.94 -11.08
C GLU A 28 17.80 15.98 -10.17
N GLU A 29 18.19 15.88 -8.90
CA GLU A 29 17.53 14.99 -7.93
C GLU A 29 16.12 15.46 -7.63
N ASP A 30 15.86 16.77 -7.53
CA ASP A 30 14.52 17.32 -7.27
C ASP A 30 13.52 16.98 -8.40
N LYS A 31 14.01 16.71 -9.62
CA LYS A 31 13.17 16.23 -10.72
C LYS A 31 12.72 14.77 -10.54
N VAL A 32 13.43 13.99 -9.73
CA VAL A 32 13.18 12.55 -9.55
C VAL A 32 12.74 12.15 -8.15
N ALA A 33 13.02 12.97 -7.14
CA ALA A 33 12.67 12.74 -5.75
C ALA A 33 12.43 14.08 -5.03
N ASP A 34 11.30 14.21 -4.34
CA ASP A 34 10.83 15.47 -3.77
C ASP A 34 11.45 15.76 -2.38
N PHE A 35 12.77 15.59 -2.21
CA PHE A 35 13.44 15.81 -0.91
C PHE A 35 13.38 17.27 -0.45
N ALA A 36 13.43 18.24 -1.39
CA ALA A 36 13.43 19.66 -1.05
C ALA A 36 12.16 20.09 -0.30
N ARG A 37 11.01 19.46 -0.59
CA ARG A 37 9.72 19.73 0.08
C ARG A 37 9.64 19.19 1.51
N HIS A 38 10.52 18.26 1.84
CA HIS A 38 10.53 17.52 3.11
C HIS A 38 11.67 17.99 4.04
N MET A 39 12.25 19.14 3.76
CA MET A 39 13.28 19.76 4.60
C MET A 39 12.66 20.29 5.90
N GLN A 40 13.21 19.87 7.04
CA GLN A 40 12.87 20.36 8.37
C GLN A 40 13.73 21.57 8.77
N SER A 41 15.01 21.56 8.38
CA SER A 41 15.95 22.66 8.63
C SER A 41 17.03 22.74 7.55
N GLY A 42 17.57 23.93 7.33
CA GLY A 42 18.59 24.16 6.30
C GLY A 42 18.00 24.28 4.89
N SER A 43 18.81 24.02 3.87
CA SER A 43 18.37 24.10 2.47
C SER A 43 18.95 22.95 1.65
N PHE A 44 18.15 22.40 0.74
CA PHE A 44 18.58 21.37 -0.20
C PHE A 44 19.67 21.89 -1.15
N ASP A 45 19.59 23.17 -1.54
CA ASP A 45 20.55 23.84 -2.41
C ASP A 45 21.88 24.19 -1.71
N ALA A 46 21.98 23.97 -0.40
CA ALA A 46 23.23 24.11 0.34
C ALA A 46 24.24 23.00 0.02
N LEU A 47 23.81 21.90 -0.61
CA LEU A 47 24.68 20.87 -1.15
C LEU A 47 25.41 21.39 -2.39
N GLN A 48 26.59 21.97 -2.20
CA GLN A 48 27.44 22.49 -3.28
C GLN A 48 28.71 21.66 -3.44
N ALA A 49 29.16 21.52 -4.69
CA ALA A 49 30.40 20.81 -5.01
C ALA A 49 31.61 21.35 -4.24
N GLY A 50 32.41 20.46 -3.65
CA GLY A 50 33.64 20.76 -2.94
C GLY A 50 33.46 21.36 -1.55
N ARG A 51 32.22 21.64 -1.11
CA ARG A 51 31.93 22.18 0.23
C ARG A 51 31.88 21.10 1.29
N PHE A 52 31.71 19.83 0.92
CA PHE A 52 31.50 18.71 1.85
C PHE A 52 30.32 18.99 2.79
N GLY A 53 29.20 19.44 2.22
CA GLY A 53 27.92 19.56 2.92
C GLY A 53 27.20 18.21 2.96
N ILE A 54 26.49 17.94 4.06
CA ILE A 54 25.67 16.74 4.24
C ILE A 54 24.26 17.10 4.74
N LEU A 55 23.25 16.48 4.14
CA LEU A 55 21.88 16.46 4.67
C LEU A 55 21.64 15.11 5.32
N LEU A 56 21.02 15.12 6.49
CA LEU A 56 20.73 13.90 7.26
C LEU A 56 19.22 13.69 7.39
N GLY A 57 18.79 12.43 7.34
CA GLY A 57 17.45 12.08 7.79
C GLY A 57 17.24 12.45 9.26
N ARG A 58 16.02 12.83 9.63
CA ARG A 58 15.67 13.31 10.98
C ARG A 58 16.13 12.35 12.08
N ASP A 59 15.80 11.06 11.94
CA ASP A 59 16.07 10.07 12.97
C ASP A 59 17.57 9.74 13.06
N LEU A 60 18.29 9.80 11.92
CA LEU A 60 19.75 9.71 11.87
C LEU A 60 20.43 10.87 12.60
N ALA A 61 19.98 12.10 12.36
CA ALA A 61 20.49 13.30 13.03
C ALA A 61 20.23 13.26 14.54
N LEU A 62 19.02 12.86 14.95
CA LEU A 62 18.67 12.65 16.36
C LEU A 62 19.53 11.56 17.01
N ALA A 63 19.73 10.44 16.31
CA ALA A 63 20.53 9.33 16.82
C ALA A 63 22.01 9.68 16.98
N LEU A 64 22.54 10.59 16.15
CA LEU A 64 23.90 11.15 16.24
C LEU A 64 23.98 12.36 17.19
N LYS A 65 22.83 12.91 17.62
CA LYS A 65 22.70 14.12 18.45
C LYS A 65 23.29 15.38 17.80
N VAL A 66 23.13 15.51 16.48
CA VAL A 66 23.65 16.64 15.69
C VAL A 66 22.54 17.57 15.22
N ARG A 67 22.92 18.81 14.94
CA ARG A 67 22.07 19.87 14.39
C ARG A 67 22.70 20.48 13.15
N THR A 68 21.92 21.26 12.41
CA THR A 68 22.44 22.06 11.29
C THR A 68 23.58 22.98 11.78
N GLY A 69 24.71 22.96 11.07
CA GLY A 69 25.95 23.66 11.42
C GLY A 69 27.02 22.79 12.10
N ASP A 70 26.64 21.62 12.65
CA ASP A 70 27.61 20.70 13.24
C ASP A 70 28.44 20.01 12.18
N LYS A 71 29.61 19.50 12.58
CA LYS A 71 30.51 18.78 11.67
C LYS A 71 30.59 17.30 12.04
N VAL A 72 30.14 16.45 11.12
CA VAL A 72 30.17 14.99 11.26
C VAL A 72 31.32 14.38 10.47
N THR A 73 31.86 13.28 10.95
CA THR A 73 32.92 12.56 10.27
C THR A 73 32.32 11.39 9.50
N LEU A 74 32.44 11.40 8.17
CA LEU A 74 32.03 10.30 7.32
C LEU A 74 33.22 9.37 7.06
N ILE A 75 33.03 8.10 7.41
CA ILE A 75 34.00 7.02 7.30
C ILE A 75 33.51 6.07 6.19
N ALA A 76 34.23 6.06 5.07
CA ALA A 76 33.99 5.14 3.96
C ALA A 76 34.84 3.87 4.13
N PRO A 77 34.23 2.67 4.15
CA PRO A 77 34.94 1.41 4.37
C PRO A 77 35.83 1.00 3.19
N GLN A 78 35.61 1.56 1.99
CA GLN A 78 36.40 1.31 0.78
C GLN A 78 37.76 2.04 0.81
N GLY A 79 38.59 1.59 1.76
CA GLY A 79 39.88 2.13 2.12
C GLY A 79 41.06 1.75 1.22
N LEU A 80 42.26 2.19 1.58
CA LEU A 80 43.48 1.66 0.98
C LEU A 80 43.74 0.27 1.56
N VAL A 81 43.75 -0.76 0.71
CA VAL A 81 44.09 -2.12 1.13
C VAL A 81 45.61 -2.23 1.17
N THR A 82 46.16 -2.47 2.35
CA THR A 82 47.57 -2.80 2.55
C THR A 82 47.68 -4.26 3.00
N PRO A 83 48.84 -4.93 2.82
CA PRO A 83 49.04 -6.30 3.31
C PRO A 83 48.80 -6.48 4.82
N ALA A 84 48.85 -5.39 5.60
CA ALA A 84 48.68 -5.40 7.05
C ALA A 84 47.27 -4.95 7.52
N ALA A 85 46.59 -4.07 6.77
CA ALA A 85 45.29 -3.51 7.17
C ALA A 85 44.52 -2.84 6.01
N VAL A 86 43.19 -2.74 6.15
CA VAL A 86 42.35 -1.86 5.32
C VAL A 86 42.18 -0.54 6.07
N LEU A 87 42.75 0.54 5.53
CA LEU A 87 42.66 1.88 6.14
C LEU A 87 41.44 2.61 5.58
N PRO A 88 40.38 2.83 6.38
CA PRO A 88 39.18 3.50 5.89
C PRO A 88 39.47 4.94 5.46
N ARG A 89 38.67 5.46 4.54
CA ARG A 89 38.76 6.87 4.15
C ARG A 89 37.86 7.68 5.06
N VAL A 90 38.38 8.79 5.55
CA VAL A 90 37.70 9.62 6.54
C VAL A 90 37.66 11.05 6.04
N LYS A 91 36.49 11.68 6.06
CA LYS A 91 36.32 13.09 5.70
C LYS A 91 35.27 13.74 6.58
N GLN A 92 35.53 14.97 7.00
CA GLN A 92 34.59 15.77 7.77
C GLN A 92 33.60 16.47 6.82
N PHE A 93 32.32 16.38 7.13
CA PHE A 93 31.22 17.03 6.45
C PHE A 93 30.49 17.98 7.40
N GLU A 94 30.00 19.10 6.89
CA GLU A 94 29.15 20.04 7.63
C GLU A 94 27.67 19.72 7.40
N VAL A 95 26.90 19.57 8.48
CA VAL A 95 25.46 19.31 8.41
C VAL A 95 24.75 20.58 7.94
N VAL A 96 24.38 20.63 6.67
CA VAL A 96 23.75 21.82 6.05
C VAL A 96 22.22 21.79 6.10
N GLY A 97 21.64 20.68 6.58
CA GLY A 97 20.19 20.55 6.74
C GLY A 97 19.75 19.15 7.21
N ILE A 98 18.48 19.07 7.58
CA ILE A 98 17.82 17.84 8.05
C ILE A 98 16.51 17.69 7.28
N PHE A 99 16.22 16.49 6.79
CA PHE A 99 14.98 16.16 6.07
C PHE A 99 14.19 15.04 6.76
N GLU A 100 12.89 14.95 6.46
CA GLU A 100 12.00 13.88 6.90
C GLU A 100 11.13 13.39 5.72
N ALA A 101 11.53 12.28 5.12
CA ALA A 101 10.82 11.67 3.98
C ALA A 101 9.54 10.93 4.40
N GLY A 102 9.28 10.78 5.71
CA GLY A 102 8.10 10.09 6.24
C GLY A 102 8.19 8.57 6.17
N MET A 103 9.39 8.04 5.88
CA MET A 103 9.69 6.62 5.85
C MET A 103 10.94 6.37 6.67
N PHE A 104 10.80 5.56 7.72
CA PHE A 104 11.84 5.29 8.70
C PHE A 104 13.18 4.83 8.08
N GLU A 105 13.15 4.01 7.03
CA GLU A 105 14.37 3.52 6.36
C GLU A 105 15.22 4.68 5.82
N TYR A 106 14.58 5.71 5.26
CA TYR A 106 15.28 6.91 4.79
C TYR A 106 15.62 7.84 5.95
N ASP A 107 14.69 8.06 6.88
CA ASP A 107 14.88 9.01 7.98
C ASP A 107 15.96 8.57 8.98
N SER A 108 16.18 7.26 9.13
CA SER A 108 17.14 6.68 10.08
C SER A 108 18.51 6.34 9.49
N ALA A 109 18.63 6.20 8.17
CA ALA A 109 19.86 5.67 7.56
C ALA A 109 20.37 6.44 6.33
N LEU A 110 19.62 7.37 5.74
CA LEU A 110 20.05 8.07 4.52
C LEU A 110 20.79 9.38 4.83
N ALA A 111 21.93 9.55 4.18
CA ALA A 111 22.68 10.80 4.15
C ALA A 111 22.86 11.27 2.70
N LEU A 112 22.47 12.51 2.40
CA LEU A 112 22.64 13.10 1.08
C LEU A 112 23.85 14.03 1.07
N VAL A 113 24.70 13.89 0.07
CA VAL A 113 25.86 14.77 -0.17
C VAL A 113 25.88 15.19 -1.62
N HIS A 114 26.67 16.21 -1.96
CA HIS A 114 26.84 16.56 -3.37
C HIS A 114 27.56 15.44 -4.13
N LEU A 115 27.16 15.17 -5.39
CA LEU A 115 27.70 14.10 -6.24
C LEU A 115 29.23 14.13 -6.30
N ALA A 116 29.80 15.31 -6.57
CA ALA A 116 31.25 15.52 -6.63
C ALA A 116 31.96 15.18 -5.31
N ASP A 117 31.33 15.46 -4.16
CA ASP A 117 31.94 15.18 -2.85
C ASP A 117 31.94 13.68 -2.54
N ALA A 118 30.85 12.98 -2.92
CA ALA A 118 30.81 11.53 -2.89
C ALA A 118 31.84 10.91 -3.83
N GLN A 119 31.93 11.37 -5.08
CA GLN A 119 32.92 10.88 -6.05
C GLN A 119 34.35 11.06 -5.55
N ALA A 120 34.66 12.20 -4.92
CA ALA A 120 35.96 12.47 -4.32
C ALA A 120 36.26 11.52 -3.13
N LEU A 121 35.29 11.31 -2.23
CA LEU A 121 35.46 10.43 -1.07
C LEU A 121 35.66 8.96 -1.49
N TYR A 122 34.82 8.47 -2.40
CA TYR A 122 34.83 7.08 -2.87
C TYR A 122 35.83 6.83 -4.01
N ARG A 123 36.52 7.86 -4.52
CA ARG A 123 37.48 7.80 -5.65
C ARG A 123 36.87 7.18 -6.91
N MET A 124 35.69 7.66 -7.28
CA MET A 124 34.98 7.21 -8.48
C MET A 124 35.38 7.97 -9.74
N GLY A 125 36.18 9.04 -9.62
CA GLY A 125 36.42 9.96 -10.74
C GLY A 125 35.10 10.54 -11.23
N ASP A 126 34.87 10.50 -12.55
CA ASP A 126 33.59 10.90 -13.16
C ASP A 126 32.53 9.78 -13.14
N GLY A 127 32.86 8.62 -12.54
CA GLY A 127 31.96 7.47 -12.43
C GLY A 127 30.78 7.74 -11.48
N VAL A 128 29.67 7.08 -11.75
CA VAL A 128 28.43 7.13 -10.95
C VAL A 128 27.91 5.72 -10.72
N SER A 129 27.19 5.50 -9.62
CA SER A 129 26.60 4.20 -9.31
C SER A 129 25.37 3.90 -10.17
N GLY A 130 24.68 4.94 -10.65
CA GLY A 130 23.53 4.77 -11.53
C GLY A 130 22.87 6.07 -11.96
N VAL A 131 21.80 5.93 -12.73
CA VAL A 131 20.94 7.04 -13.17
C VAL A 131 19.50 6.70 -12.82
N ARG A 132 18.81 7.62 -12.15
CA ARG A 132 17.39 7.51 -11.81
C ARG A 132 16.52 8.24 -12.82
N LEU A 133 15.39 7.63 -13.15
CA LEU A 133 14.34 8.16 -14.01
C LEU A 133 13.04 8.24 -13.19
N LYS A 134 12.31 9.35 -13.33
CA LYS A 134 10.93 9.48 -12.83
C LYS A 134 9.99 9.27 -13.99
N LEU A 135 8.97 8.46 -13.78
CA LEU A 135 7.89 8.24 -14.74
C LEU A 135 6.65 8.99 -14.26
N ASP A 136 5.87 9.52 -15.19
CA ASP A 136 4.58 10.15 -14.87
C ASP A 136 3.60 9.13 -14.30
N ASP A 137 3.57 7.92 -14.90
CA ASP A 137 2.84 6.76 -14.37
C ASP A 137 3.80 5.81 -13.66
N LEU A 138 3.67 5.77 -12.32
CA LEU A 138 4.43 4.87 -11.46
C LEU A 138 4.22 3.38 -11.84
N PHE A 139 3.01 3.00 -12.25
CA PHE A 139 2.65 1.62 -12.59
C PHE A 139 3.21 1.17 -13.94
N ALA A 140 3.67 2.11 -14.79
CA ALA A 140 4.36 1.79 -16.02
C ALA A 140 5.80 1.29 -15.77
N ALA A 141 6.37 1.49 -14.58
CA ALA A 141 7.77 1.21 -14.29
C ALA A 141 8.23 -0.23 -14.62
N PRO A 142 7.47 -1.30 -14.29
CA PRO A 142 7.88 -2.67 -14.64
C PRO A 142 7.88 -2.93 -16.15
N ARG A 143 7.05 -2.22 -16.91
CA ARG A 143 7.04 -2.30 -18.39
C ARG A 143 8.22 -1.55 -18.97
N VAL A 144 8.39 -0.28 -18.57
CA VAL A 144 9.48 0.58 -19.04
C VAL A 144 10.86 -0.01 -18.69
N ALA A 145 11.02 -0.56 -17.49
CA ALA A 145 12.28 -1.21 -17.09
C ALA A 145 12.61 -2.42 -17.96
N ARG A 146 11.62 -3.23 -18.35
CA ARG A 146 11.81 -4.37 -19.27
C ARG A 146 12.18 -3.91 -20.68
N GLU A 147 11.51 -2.87 -21.18
CA GLU A 147 11.80 -2.29 -22.50
C GLU A 147 13.23 -1.70 -22.52
N LEU A 148 13.62 -0.92 -21.50
CA LEU A 148 14.96 -0.37 -21.36
C LEU A 148 16.04 -1.44 -21.21
N ALA A 149 15.78 -2.49 -20.42
CA ALA A 149 16.71 -3.61 -20.28
C ALA A 149 16.97 -4.32 -21.63
N GLY A 150 15.99 -4.36 -22.53
CA GLY A 150 16.16 -4.89 -23.88
C GLY A 150 16.97 -4.00 -24.82
N MET A 151 17.00 -2.68 -24.57
CA MET A 151 17.72 -1.71 -25.39
C MET A 151 19.18 -1.51 -24.95
N ILE A 152 19.50 -1.74 -23.68
CA ILE A 152 20.83 -1.47 -23.14
C ILE A 152 21.69 -2.73 -23.18
N SER A 153 22.72 -2.73 -24.04
CA SER A 153 23.67 -3.83 -24.18
C SER A 153 24.95 -3.68 -23.33
N THR A 154 24.98 -2.72 -22.39
CA THR A 154 26.18 -2.44 -21.58
C THR A 154 26.38 -3.54 -20.53
N PRO A 155 27.50 -4.28 -20.55
CA PRO A 155 27.77 -5.31 -19.55
C PRO A 155 27.82 -4.73 -18.13
N GLY A 156 27.17 -5.40 -17.18
CA GLY A 156 27.17 -5.00 -15.77
C GLY A 156 26.16 -3.92 -15.38
N LEU A 157 25.44 -3.31 -16.35
CA LEU A 157 24.34 -2.41 -16.03
C LEU A 157 23.07 -3.20 -15.71
N ILE A 158 22.48 -2.95 -14.55
CA ILE A 158 21.21 -3.55 -14.13
C ILE A 158 20.12 -2.49 -14.18
N VAL A 159 19.08 -2.74 -14.96
CA VAL A 159 17.85 -1.93 -14.92
C VAL A 159 16.93 -2.53 -13.86
N SER A 160 16.59 -1.73 -12.85
CA SER A 160 15.66 -2.09 -11.78
C SER A 160 14.59 -1.00 -11.65
N ASP A 161 13.40 -1.40 -11.25
CA ASP A 161 12.29 -0.52 -10.90
C ASP A 161 11.90 -0.68 -9.43
N TRP A 162 11.08 0.25 -8.94
CA TRP A 162 10.67 0.33 -7.54
C TRP A 162 9.93 -0.94 -7.05
N THR A 163 9.24 -1.69 -7.93
CA THR A 163 8.54 -2.92 -7.55
C THR A 163 9.51 -4.06 -7.19
N ARG A 164 10.73 -4.02 -7.75
CA ARG A 164 11.79 -4.99 -7.47
C ARG A 164 12.63 -4.60 -6.25
N SER A 165 12.90 -3.30 -6.07
CA SER A 165 13.70 -2.78 -4.96
C SER A 165 13.14 -3.14 -3.59
N HIS A 166 11.81 -3.25 -3.45
CA HIS A 166 11.15 -3.67 -2.21
C HIS A 166 10.17 -4.83 -2.45
N ALA A 167 10.56 -5.80 -3.30
CA ALA A 167 9.68 -6.90 -3.72
C ALA A 167 9.06 -7.71 -2.55
N ASN A 168 9.76 -7.84 -1.42
CA ASN A 168 9.21 -8.53 -0.24
C ASN A 168 8.03 -7.77 0.37
N PHE A 169 8.15 -6.45 0.51
CA PHE A 169 7.09 -5.60 1.04
C PHE A 169 5.87 -5.63 0.11
N PHE A 170 6.07 -5.39 -1.19
CA PHE A 170 4.95 -5.41 -2.15
C PHE A 170 4.31 -6.79 -2.31
N ARG A 171 5.09 -7.89 -2.19
CA ARG A 171 4.53 -9.24 -2.12
C ARG A 171 3.70 -9.46 -0.87
N ALA A 172 4.14 -8.96 0.28
CA ALA A 172 3.37 -9.03 1.52
C ALA A 172 2.04 -8.28 1.38
N VAL A 173 2.06 -7.05 0.84
CA VAL A 173 0.85 -6.25 0.58
C VAL A 173 -0.09 -6.95 -0.41
N ALA A 174 0.44 -7.55 -1.48
CA ALA A 174 -0.38 -8.29 -2.45
C ALA A 174 -1.01 -9.56 -1.84
N LEU A 175 -0.26 -10.27 -0.99
CA LEU A 175 -0.77 -11.44 -0.27
C LEU A 175 -1.88 -11.03 0.71
N GLU A 176 -1.69 -9.93 1.44
CA GLU A 176 -2.70 -9.37 2.34
C GLU A 176 -3.96 -8.98 1.58
N LYS A 177 -3.85 -8.28 0.44
CA LYS A 177 -5.01 -7.95 -0.41
C LYS A 177 -5.75 -9.22 -0.88
N THR A 178 -5.03 -10.28 -1.20
CA THR A 178 -5.61 -11.58 -1.59
C THR A 178 -6.36 -12.21 -0.41
N MET A 179 -5.77 -12.22 0.78
CA MET A 179 -6.41 -12.74 1.99
C MET A 179 -7.67 -11.97 2.35
N MET A 180 -7.64 -10.63 2.29
CA MET A 180 -8.81 -9.79 2.51
C MET A 180 -9.93 -10.09 1.52
N THR A 181 -9.60 -10.33 0.25
CA THR A 181 -10.58 -10.73 -0.77
C THR A 181 -11.22 -12.08 -0.44
N LEU A 182 -10.43 -13.06 0.02
CA LEU A 182 -10.94 -14.37 0.42
C LEU A 182 -11.85 -14.30 1.64
N ILE A 183 -11.46 -13.55 2.67
CA ILE A 183 -12.26 -13.34 3.88
C ILE A 183 -13.58 -12.66 3.52
N LEU A 184 -13.53 -11.60 2.71
CA LEU A 184 -14.72 -10.89 2.26
C LEU A 184 -15.65 -11.81 1.46
N PHE A 185 -15.10 -12.61 0.53
CA PHE A 185 -15.87 -13.60 -0.21
C PHE A 185 -16.58 -14.57 0.73
N LEU A 186 -15.90 -15.07 1.77
CA LEU A 186 -16.50 -15.98 2.75
C LEU A 186 -17.62 -15.31 3.54
N ILE A 187 -17.45 -14.06 3.97
CA ILE A 187 -18.50 -13.27 4.65
C ILE A 187 -19.73 -13.13 3.75
N VAL A 188 -19.53 -12.79 2.47
CA VAL A 188 -20.62 -12.68 1.49
C VAL A 188 -21.29 -14.03 1.25
N ALA A 189 -20.52 -15.12 1.17
CA ALA A 189 -21.07 -16.47 1.00
C ALA A 189 -21.93 -16.90 2.20
N VAL A 190 -21.50 -16.60 3.43
CA VAL A 190 -22.28 -16.84 4.66
C VAL A 190 -23.56 -15.99 4.65
N ALA A 191 -23.47 -14.72 4.26
CA ALA A 191 -24.65 -13.86 4.12
C ALA A 191 -25.63 -14.39 3.05
N ALA A 192 -25.12 -14.87 1.92
CA ALA A 192 -25.94 -15.49 0.88
C ALA A 192 -26.66 -16.76 1.39
N PHE A 193 -26.00 -17.59 2.20
CA PHE A 193 -26.64 -18.75 2.84
C PHE A 193 -27.76 -18.35 3.80
N ASN A 194 -27.62 -17.23 4.51
CA ASN A 194 -28.69 -16.69 5.35
C ASN A 194 -29.90 -16.29 4.49
N ILE A 195 -29.68 -15.66 3.33
CA ILE A 195 -30.77 -15.33 2.38
C ILE A 195 -31.49 -16.60 1.91
N VAL A 196 -30.74 -17.65 1.56
CA VAL A 196 -31.34 -18.96 1.21
C VAL A 196 -32.23 -19.46 2.34
N SER A 197 -31.71 -19.47 3.57
CA SER A 197 -32.45 -19.95 4.75
C SER A 197 -33.73 -19.15 4.99
N THR A 198 -33.67 -17.82 4.92
CA THR A 198 -34.83 -16.95 5.09
C THR A 198 -35.87 -17.14 3.98
N LEU A 199 -35.46 -17.26 2.71
CA LEU A 199 -36.39 -17.48 1.61
C LEU A 199 -37.03 -18.87 1.66
N VAL A 200 -36.28 -19.91 2.03
CA VAL A 200 -36.85 -21.26 2.21
C VAL A 200 -37.91 -21.24 3.31
N MET A 201 -37.64 -20.57 4.43
CA MET A 201 -38.60 -20.41 5.53
C MET A 201 -39.84 -19.66 5.07
N ALA A 202 -39.68 -18.53 4.36
CA ALA A 202 -40.80 -17.75 3.82
C ALA A 202 -41.67 -18.57 2.85
N VAL A 203 -41.08 -19.43 2.01
CA VAL A 203 -41.82 -20.32 1.11
C VAL A 203 -42.62 -21.36 1.90
N GLN A 204 -42.06 -21.90 2.99
CA GLN A 204 -42.75 -22.89 3.83
C GLN A 204 -43.92 -22.26 4.60
N GLU A 205 -43.74 -21.06 5.17
CA GLU A 205 -44.82 -20.32 5.84
C GLU A 205 -45.94 -19.95 4.87
N LYS A 206 -45.62 -19.74 3.60
CA LYS A 206 -46.56 -19.36 2.53
C LYS A 206 -47.02 -20.54 1.66
N TYR A 207 -46.85 -21.77 2.12
CA TYR A 207 -47.16 -22.96 1.33
C TYR A 207 -48.64 -23.04 0.91
N ALA A 208 -49.57 -22.75 1.83
CA ALA A 208 -51.01 -22.73 1.54
C ALA A 208 -51.39 -21.59 0.58
N ASP A 209 -50.86 -20.39 0.81
CA ASP A 209 -51.08 -19.22 -0.06
C ASP A 209 -50.60 -19.50 -1.51
N ILE A 210 -49.45 -20.15 -1.67
CA ILE A 210 -48.91 -20.56 -2.98
C ILE A 210 -49.86 -21.57 -3.64
N ALA A 211 -50.39 -22.53 -2.90
CA ALA A 211 -51.32 -23.53 -3.43
C ALA A 211 -52.61 -22.90 -3.93
N ILE A 212 -53.18 -21.94 -3.19
CA ILE A 212 -54.36 -21.17 -3.62
C ILE A 212 -54.07 -20.39 -4.90
N LEU A 213 -52.93 -19.70 -5.00
CA LEU A 213 -52.55 -19.00 -6.23
C LEU A 213 -52.44 -19.97 -7.42
N ARG A 214 -51.90 -21.16 -7.19
CA ARG A 214 -51.75 -22.21 -8.21
C ARG A 214 -53.09 -22.81 -8.63
N THR A 215 -54.08 -22.95 -7.73
CA THR A 215 -55.45 -23.37 -8.11
C THR A 215 -56.22 -22.29 -8.86
N LEU A 216 -55.94 -21.01 -8.57
CA LEU A 216 -56.48 -19.86 -9.31
C LEU A 216 -55.83 -19.67 -10.70
N GLY A 217 -54.86 -20.51 -11.08
CA GLY A 217 -54.25 -20.53 -12.41
C GLY A 217 -52.86 -19.90 -12.50
N ALA A 218 -52.21 -19.56 -11.38
CA ALA A 218 -50.84 -19.06 -11.41
C ALA A 218 -49.86 -20.12 -11.95
N SER A 219 -49.07 -19.71 -12.94
CA SER A 219 -48.04 -20.59 -13.50
C SER A 219 -46.88 -20.80 -12.52
N PRO A 220 -46.13 -21.93 -12.60
CA PRO A 220 -44.91 -22.13 -11.80
C PRO A 220 -43.90 -20.99 -11.97
N ALA A 221 -43.78 -20.45 -13.19
CA ALA A 221 -42.89 -19.34 -13.49
C ALA A 221 -43.32 -18.04 -12.79
N SER A 222 -44.63 -17.78 -12.68
CA SER A 222 -45.16 -16.63 -11.93
C SER A 222 -44.84 -16.73 -10.44
N VAL A 223 -45.01 -17.91 -9.84
CA VAL A 223 -44.64 -18.14 -8.43
C VAL A 223 -43.13 -17.98 -8.23
N MET A 224 -42.32 -18.56 -9.12
CA MET A 224 -40.86 -18.40 -9.08
C MET A 224 -40.46 -16.93 -9.15
N ALA A 225 -41.07 -16.14 -10.04
CA ALA A 225 -40.77 -14.72 -10.21
C ALA A 225 -41.04 -13.90 -8.94
N ILE A 226 -42.11 -14.22 -8.20
CA ILE A 226 -42.43 -13.55 -6.91
C ILE A 226 -41.27 -13.72 -5.92
N PHE A 227 -40.81 -14.95 -5.71
CA PHE A 227 -39.75 -15.24 -4.74
C PHE A 227 -38.37 -14.77 -5.21
N VAL A 228 -38.09 -14.82 -6.52
CA VAL A 228 -36.86 -14.24 -7.08
C VAL A 228 -36.85 -12.73 -6.88
N LEU A 229 -37.98 -12.06 -7.13
CA LEU A 229 -38.09 -10.61 -6.93
C LEU A 229 -37.96 -10.25 -5.45
N GLN A 230 -38.60 -11.01 -4.55
CA GLN A 230 -38.47 -10.82 -3.11
C GLN A 230 -37.01 -10.95 -2.64
N GLY A 231 -36.33 -12.03 -3.04
CA GLY A 231 -34.91 -12.22 -2.74
C GLY A 231 -34.02 -11.13 -3.34
N SER A 232 -34.31 -10.70 -4.56
CA SER A 232 -33.57 -9.63 -5.24
C SER A 232 -33.75 -8.28 -4.55
N ILE A 233 -34.94 -7.95 -4.06
CA ILE A 233 -35.20 -6.72 -3.30
C ILE A 233 -34.42 -6.73 -1.99
N ILE A 234 -34.47 -7.83 -1.23
CA ILE A 234 -33.72 -7.97 0.02
C ILE A 234 -32.22 -7.80 -0.26
N GLY A 235 -31.71 -8.47 -1.31
CA GLY A 235 -30.33 -8.36 -1.74
C GLY A 235 -29.92 -6.94 -2.14
N LEU A 236 -30.73 -6.27 -2.96
CA LEU A 236 -30.43 -4.94 -3.46
C LEU A 236 -30.47 -3.89 -2.35
N VAL A 237 -31.45 -3.95 -1.45
CA VAL A 237 -31.54 -3.05 -0.29
C VAL A 237 -30.35 -3.27 0.65
N GLY A 238 -30.01 -4.53 0.94
CA GLY A 238 -28.84 -4.86 1.76
C GLY A 238 -27.54 -4.39 1.12
N LEU A 239 -27.38 -4.57 -0.20
CA LEU A 239 -26.21 -4.13 -0.94
C LEU A 239 -26.11 -2.60 -0.97
N ALA A 240 -27.22 -1.89 -1.22
CA ALA A 240 -27.25 -0.43 -1.22
C ALA A 240 -26.90 0.13 0.17
N ALA A 241 -27.50 -0.40 1.23
CA ALA A 241 -27.19 -0.01 2.61
C ALA A 241 -25.73 -0.31 2.96
N GLY A 242 -25.21 -1.48 2.55
CA GLY A 242 -23.82 -1.88 2.76
C GLY A 242 -22.82 -0.99 2.03
N VAL A 243 -23.09 -0.63 0.77
CA VAL A 243 -22.23 0.29 0.00
C VAL A 243 -22.24 1.68 0.61
N VAL A 244 -23.42 2.23 0.92
CA VAL A 244 -23.53 3.57 1.52
C VAL A 244 -22.83 3.60 2.89
N GLY A 245 -23.11 2.63 3.76
CA GLY A 245 -22.48 2.54 5.08
C GLY A 245 -20.97 2.30 4.99
N GLY A 246 -20.53 1.41 4.10
CA GLY A 246 -19.11 1.11 3.89
C GLY A 246 -18.33 2.31 3.36
N LEU A 247 -18.87 3.03 2.36
CA LEU A 247 -18.26 4.25 1.84
C LEU A 247 -18.27 5.38 2.88
N ALA A 248 -19.34 5.53 3.66
CA ALA A 248 -19.39 6.51 4.73
C ALA A 248 -18.31 6.25 5.78
N ILE A 249 -18.11 4.99 6.20
CA ILE A 249 -17.03 4.63 7.13
C ILE A 249 -15.67 4.86 6.49
N ALA A 250 -15.46 4.41 5.26
CA ALA A 250 -14.17 4.52 4.58
C ALA A 250 -13.73 5.98 4.40
N HIS A 251 -14.66 6.90 4.08
CA HIS A 251 -14.34 8.31 3.93
C HIS A 251 -14.13 9.06 5.26
N ASN A 252 -14.57 8.51 6.39
CA ASN A 252 -14.46 9.14 7.71
C ASN A 252 -13.55 8.33 8.65
N LEU A 253 -12.58 7.60 8.09
CA LEU A 253 -11.72 6.68 8.83
C LEU A 253 -10.83 7.43 9.84
N ASP A 254 -10.46 8.67 9.52
CA ASP A 254 -9.76 9.63 10.36
C ASP A 254 -10.53 10.01 11.63
N ILE A 255 -11.86 9.95 11.60
CA ILE A 255 -12.73 10.22 12.75
C ILE A 255 -13.06 8.91 13.49
N VAL A 256 -13.34 7.84 12.75
CA VAL A 256 -13.78 6.55 13.31
C VAL A 256 -12.68 5.88 14.12
N ILE A 257 -11.43 5.90 13.64
CA ILE A 257 -10.31 5.24 14.34
C ILE A 257 -10.06 5.87 15.72
N PRO A 258 -9.84 7.19 15.86
CA PRO A 258 -9.64 7.79 17.19
C PRO A 258 -10.84 7.60 18.12
N ALA A 259 -12.07 7.66 17.59
CA ALA A 259 -13.26 7.39 18.39
C ALA A 259 -13.23 5.96 18.97
N LEU A 260 -12.86 4.96 18.19
CA LEU A 260 -12.72 3.58 18.67
C LEU A 260 -11.55 3.43 19.67
N GLU A 261 -10.43 4.09 19.45
CA GLU A 261 -9.29 4.08 20.38
C GLU A 261 -9.68 4.67 21.74
N THR A 262 -10.42 5.79 21.76
CA THR A 262 -10.91 6.38 23.02
C THR A 262 -11.91 5.49 23.76
N LEU A 263 -12.75 4.75 23.03
CA LEU A 263 -13.76 3.86 23.61
C LEU A 263 -13.16 2.55 24.13
N THR A 264 -12.20 1.98 23.41
CA THR A 264 -11.62 0.67 23.72
C THR A 264 -10.37 0.76 24.61
N GLY A 265 -9.73 1.93 24.67
CA GLY A 265 -8.44 2.13 25.35
C GLY A 265 -7.27 1.42 24.66
N ALA A 266 -7.49 0.85 23.48
CA ALA A 266 -6.46 0.18 22.67
C ALA A 266 -5.92 1.14 21.61
N THR A 267 -4.60 1.08 21.37
CA THR A 267 -3.98 1.74 20.23
C THR A 267 -4.17 0.86 19.00
N LEU A 268 -5.09 1.26 18.12
CA LEU A 268 -5.39 0.53 16.90
C LEU A 268 -4.32 0.79 15.83
N TRP A 269 -3.65 1.96 15.89
CA TRP A 269 -2.57 2.30 14.96
C TRP A 269 -1.28 2.73 15.68
N ASN A 270 -0.24 1.89 15.63
CA ASN A 270 1.08 2.24 16.13
C ASN A 270 2.02 2.67 14.99
N LYS A 271 2.33 3.97 14.94
CA LYS A 271 3.24 4.59 13.96
C LYS A 271 4.64 3.95 13.94
N GLU A 272 5.10 3.39 15.05
CA GLU A 272 6.41 2.75 15.16
C GLU A 272 6.49 1.38 14.47
N ILE A 273 5.35 0.70 14.29
CA ILE A 273 5.28 -0.65 13.71
C ILE A 273 5.02 -0.61 12.20
N TYR A 274 4.22 0.35 11.73
CA TYR A 274 3.71 0.38 10.35
C TYR A 274 4.49 1.28 9.39
N TYR A 275 5.57 1.94 9.85
CA TYR A 275 6.54 2.68 9.02
C TYR A 275 5.96 3.83 8.17
N ILE A 276 4.70 4.21 8.36
CA ILE A 276 3.98 5.28 7.64
C ILE A 276 3.22 6.15 8.68
N ASN A 277 3.34 7.46 8.54
CA ASN A 277 2.83 8.45 9.50
C ASN A 277 1.30 8.58 9.53
N GLU A 278 0.61 8.15 8.47
CA GLU A 278 -0.84 8.24 8.29
C GLU A 278 -1.38 7.06 7.46
N LEU A 279 -2.63 6.66 7.72
CA LEU A 279 -3.38 5.71 6.89
C LEU A 279 -4.21 6.52 5.87
N PRO A 280 -3.74 6.71 4.64
CA PRO A 280 -4.57 7.31 3.62
C PRO A 280 -5.69 6.34 3.26
N SER A 281 -6.93 6.66 3.63
CA SER A 281 -8.10 5.91 3.18
C SER A 281 -8.38 6.23 1.71
N GLN A 282 -7.87 5.40 0.80
CA GLN A 282 -8.10 5.51 -0.63
C GLN A 282 -9.07 4.43 -1.09
N VAL A 283 -10.31 4.83 -1.35
CA VAL A 283 -11.33 3.93 -1.91
C VAL A 283 -11.10 3.79 -3.41
N LEU A 284 -10.70 2.59 -3.83
CA LEU A 284 -10.54 2.29 -5.26
C LEU A 284 -11.89 1.87 -5.86
N PRO A 285 -12.42 2.60 -6.87
CA PRO A 285 -13.70 2.27 -7.47
C PRO A 285 -13.75 0.85 -8.05
N ALA A 286 -12.63 0.37 -8.60
CA ALA A 286 -12.54 -0.99 -9.15
C ALA A 286 -12.78 -2.07 -8.08
N ASP A 287 -12.26 -1.88 -6.86
CA ASP A 287 -12.46 -2.82 -5.76
C ASP A 287 -13.94 -2.80 -5.33
N VAL A 288 -14.55 -1.62 -5.19
CA VAL A 288 -15.98 -1.47 -4.83
C VAL A 288 -16.89 -2.11 -5.88
N ILE A 289 -16.67 -1.81 -7.16
CA ILE A 289 -17.46 -2.36 -8.27
C ILE A 289 -17.32 -3.88 -8.33
N GLY A 290 -16.11 -4.40 -8.14
CA GLY A 290 -15.84 -5.84 -8.11
C GLY A 290 -16.61 -6.53 -7.00
N ILE A 291 -16.54 -6.00 -5.77
CA ILE A 291 -17.24 -6.53 -4.60
C ILE A 291 -18.76 -6.48 -4.81
N VAL A 292 -19.29 -5.32 -5.23
CA VAL A 292 -20.72 -5.14 -5.50
C VAL A 292 -21.22 -6.14 -6.54
N SER A 293 -20.46 -6.33 -7.63
CA SER A 293 -20.83 -7.25 -8.70
C SER A 293 -20.88 -8.69 -8.21
N VAL A 294 -19.85 -9.14 -7.47
CA VAL A 294 -19.79 -10.51 -6.93
C VAL A 294 -20.89 -10.74 -5.90
N SER A 295 -21.11 -9.79 -4.98
CA SER A 295 -22.17 -9.87 -3.99
C SER A 295 -23.55 -9.93 -4.64
N PHE A 296 -23.82 -9.08 -5.63
CA PHE A 296 -25.09 -9.08 -6.35
C PHE A 296 -25.35 -10.42 -7.05
N VAL A 297 -24.35 -10.96 -7.76
CA VAL A 297 -24.46 -12.27 -8.43
C VAL A 297 -24.72 -13.39 -7.42
N LEU A 298 -23.97 -13.42 -6.30
CA LEU A 298 -24.17 -14.44 -5.27
C LEU A 298 -25.55 -14.37 -4.63
N THR A 299 -26.05 -13.16 -4.35
CA THR A 299 -27.39 -12.99 -3.79
C THR A 299 -28.48 -13.40 -4.77
N LEU A 300 -28.33 -13.09 -6.06
CA LEU A 300 -29.26 -13.53 -7.09
C LEU A 300 -29.28 -15.05 -7.20
N LEU A 301 -28.10 -15.69 -7.23
CA LEU A 301 -27.99 -17.16 -7.26
C LEU A 301 -28.61 -17.81 -6.03
N ALA A 302 -28.41 -17.22 -4.84
CA ALA A 302 -29.03 -17.67 -3.59
C ALA A 302 -30.56 -17.63 -3.65
N ALA A 303 -31.15 -16.62 -4.29
CA ALA A 303 -32.61 -16.51 -4.42
C ALA A 303 -33.21 -17.53 -5.41
N LEU A 304 -32.44 -18.07 -6.36
CA LEU A 304 -32.97 -18.97 -7.39
C LEU A 304 -33.41 -20.32 -6.81
N TYR A 305 -32.61 -20.95 -5.94
CA TYR A 305 -32.92 -22.29 -5.42
C TYR A 305 -34.24 -22.34 -4.63
N PRO A 306 -34.49 -21.46 -3.64
CA PRO A 306 -35.77 -21.42 -2.92
C PRO A 306 -36.95 -21.11 -3.84
N SER A 307 -36.78 -20.18 -4.78
CA SER A 307 -37.82 -19.77 -5.72
C SER A 307 -38.24 -20.90 -6.67
N TRP A 308 -37.26 -21.66 -7.16
CA TRP A 308 -37.54 -22.86 -7.96
C TRP A 308 -38.27 -23.91 -7.13
N ARG A 309 -37.88 -24.11 -5.87
CA ARG A 309 -38.57 -25.02 -4.95
C ARG A 309 -40.03 -24.59 -4.71
N ALA A 310 -40.28 -23.29 -4.54
CA ALA A 310 -41.63 -22.72 -4.40
C ALA A 310 -42.51 -22.95 -5.64
N SER A 311 -41.93 -22.87 -6.84
CA SER A 311 -42.68 -23.11 -8.09
C SER A 311 -43.22 -24.53 -8.25
N LYS A 312 -42.62 -25.49 -7.52
CA LYS A 312 -42.95 -26.92 -7.60
C LYS A 312 -43.99 -27.39 -6.60
N VAL A 313 -44.60 -26.47 -5.84
CA VAL A 313 -45.68 -26.80 -4.90
C VAL A 313 -46.88 -27.38 -5.65
N ASN A 314 -47.33 -28.56 -5.21
CA ASN A 314 -48.50 -29.25 -5.74
C ASN A 314 -49.77 -28.81 -4.97
N PRO A 315 -50.75 -28.18 -5.64
CA PRO A 315 -51.95 -27.67 -4.98
C PRO A 315 -52.75 -28.74 -4.24
N ALA A 316 -52.77 -29.97 -4.78
CA ALA A 316 -53.54 -31.08 -4.21
C ALA A 316 -52.96 -31.64 -2.91
N GLU A 317 -51.64 -31.54 -2.72
CA GLU A 317 -50.99 -31.97 -1.47
C GLU A 317 -51.07 -30.89 -0.40
N ALA A 318 -51.00 -29.61 -0.79
CA ALA A 318 -51.01 -28.50 0.14
C ALA A 318 -52.35 -28.35 0.90
N LEU A 319 -53.47 -28.59 0.22
CA LEU A 319 -54.82 -28.49 0.81
C LEU A 319 -55.24 -29.76 1.59
N ARG A 320 -54.41 -30.82 1.58
CA ARG A 320 -54.71 -32.10 2.27
C ARG A 320 -54.22 -32.13 3.72
N TYR A 321 -53.38 -31.18 4.11
CA TYR A 321 -52.77 -31.10 5.46
C TYR A 321 -53.37 -29.97 6.32
N GLU A 322 -54.50 -29.39 5.90
CA GLU A 322 -55.44 -28.68 6.78
C GLU A 322 -56.56 -29.61 7.26
#